data_AF-A0A0G1H1Y7-F1
#
_entry.id   AF-A0A0G1H1Y7-F1
#
_cell.length_a   1.000
_cell.length_b   1.000
_cell.length_c   1.000
_cell.angle_alpha   90.00
_cell.angle_beta   90.00
_cell.angle_gamma   90.00
#
_symmetry.space_group_name_H-M   'P 1'
#
loop_
_entity.id
_entity.type
_entity.pdbx_description
1 polymer ?
#
loop_
_entity_poly.entity_id
_entity_poly.type
_entity_poly.pdbx_seq_one_letter_code
_entity_poly.pdbx_strand_id
1 'polypeptide(L)'
;MQNEQPKEYTIENFREEIAEIAKDIENEGDFPKNLDVKALTEEDMKMWLKIKDGSMMKGDMDKYRKNFEMENGFENRYDFFMFIANKANVIISRRETM
;
A
#
# COMPACT_ATOMS: atom_id res chain seq x y z
N MET A 1 33.63 9.93 -7.34
CA MET A 1 32.16 10.05 -7.24
C MET A 1 31.66 8.67 -6.88
N GLN A 2 31.23 8.46 -5.63
CA GLN A 2 30.65 7.18 -5.23
C GLN A 2 29.32 7.05 -5.98
N ASN A 3 29.23 6.08 -6.89
CA ASN A 3 27.96 5.64 -7.44
C ASN A 3 27.22 4.96 -6.28
N GLU A 4 26.45 5.73 -5.51
CA GLU A 4 25.39 5.16 -4.69
C GLU A 4 24.41 4.50 -5.67
N GLN A 5 24.57 3.19 -5.85
CA GLN A 5 23.52 2.39 -6.47
C GLN A 5 22.24 2.67 -5.68
N PRO A 6 21.12 3.00 -6.33
CA PRO A 6 19.86 3.18 -5.61
C PRO A 6 19.61 1.87 -4.86
N LYS A 7 19.55 1.95 -3.52
CA LYS A 7 19.20 0.81 -2.68
C LYS A 7 17.91 0.23 -3.26
N GLU A 8 17.94 -1.03 -3.67
CA GLU A 8 16.77 -1.74 -4.13
C GLU A 8 15.71 -1.64 -3.03
N TYR A 9 14.52 -1.13 -3.38
CA TYR A 9 13.45 -0.99 -2.40
C TYR A 9 12.87 -2.37 -2.12
N THR A 10 13.18 -2.90 -0.94
CA THR A 10 12.82 -4.28 -0.56
C THR A 10 11.52 -4.35 0.23
N ILE A 11 11.00 -5.57 0.38
CA ILE A 11 9.84 -5.85 1.26
C ILE A 11 10.08 -5.37 2.70
N GLU A 12 11.31 -5.48 3.21
CA GLU A 12 11.64 -5.02 4.57
C GLU A 12 11.60 -3.49 4.66
N ASN A 13 12.12 -2.77 3.66
CA ASN A 13 12.01 -1.30 3.62
C ASN A 13 10.56 -0.84 3.54
N PHE A 14 9.74 -1.57 2.79
CA PHE A 14 8.31 -1.33 2.73
C PHE A 14 7.63 -1.54 4.09
N ARG A 15 7.91 -2.65 4.77
CA ARG A 15 7.33 -2.93 6.09
C ARG A 15 7.75 -1.90 7.14
N GLU A 16 9.01 -1.47 7.11
CA GLU A 16 9.52 -0.38 7.96
C GLU A 16 8.79 0.93 7.68
N GLU A 17 8.67 1.32 6.41
CA GLU A 17 7.97 2.54 6.00
C GLU A 17 6.50 2.53 6.44
N ILE A 18 5.79 1.42 6.23
CA ILE A 18 4.42 1.26 6.68
C ILE A 18 4.33 1.31 8.21
N ALA A 19 5.27 0.70 8.94
CA ALA A 19 5.29 0.77 10.40
C ALA A 19 5.54 2.18 10.93
N GLU A 20 6.28 3.02 10.20
CA GLU A 20 6.46 4.43 10.53
C GLU A 20 5.20 5.24 10.25
N ILE A 21 4.57 5.05 9.09
CA ILE A 21 3.31 5.72 8.73
C ILE A 21 2.19 5.35 9.73
N ALA A 22 2.16 4.10 10.19
CA ALA A 22 1.21 3.63 11.20
C ALA A 22 1.31 4.36 12.54
N LYS A 23 2.48 4.91 12.86
CA LYS A 23 2.75 5.65 14.10
C LYS A 23 2.47 7.14 13.95
N ASP A 24 2.27 7.63 12.74
CA ASP A 24 2.06 9.03 12.47
C ASP A 24 0.62 9.45 12.84
N ILE A 25 0.53 10.34 13.83
CA ILE A 25 -0.73 10.84 14.39
C ILE A 25 -1.50 11.67 13.35
N GLU A 26 -0.83 12.25 12.36
CA GLU A 26 -1.53 12.95 11.27
C GLU A 26 -2.23 11.97 10.31
N ASN A 27 -1.83 10.70 10.31
CA ASN A 27 -2.46 9.62 9.56
C ASN A 27 -3.44 8.78 10.40
N GLU A 28 -3.67 9.11 11.69
CA GLU A 28 -4.50 8.32 12.62
C GLU A 28 -5.97 8.14 12.21
N GLY A 29 -6.46 8.93 11.24
CA GLY A 29 -7.81 8.78 10.68
C GLY A 29 -7.90 7.82 9.49
N ASP A 30 -6.80 7.60 8.78
CA ASP A 30 -6.75 6.80 7.55
C ASP A 30 -5.99 5.47 7.74
N PHE A 31 -5.07 5.42 8.72
CA PHE A 31 -4.16 4.29 8.87
C PHE A 31 -4.61 3.30 9.95
N PRO A 32 -4.63 2.00 9.66
CA PRO A 32 -5.05 0.98 10.62
C PRO A 32 -4.13 0.86 11.84
N LYS A 33 -4.72 0.98 13.05
CA LYS A 33 -3.99 0.93 14.33
C LYS A 33 -3.48 -0.47 14.72
N ASN A 34 -4.03 -1.53 14.13
CA ASN A 34 -3.69 -2.93 14.47
C ASN A 34 -2.98 -3.67 13.33
N LEU A 35 -2.37 -2.93 12.39
CA LEU A 35 -1.74 -3.56 11.23
C LEU A 35 -0.53 -4.40 11.64
N ASP A 36 -0.58 -5.70 11.37
CA ASP A 36 0.61 -6.55 11.39
C ASP A 36 1.42 -6.33 10.10
N VAL A 37 2.40 -5.43 10.17
CA VAL A 37 3.29 -5.14 9.04
C VAL A 37 4.05 -6.37 8.56
N LYS A 38 4.27 -7.39 9.40
CA LYS A 38 4.94 -8.63 8.99
C LYS A 38 4.07 -9.50 8.09
N ALA A 39 2.75 -9.36 8.19
CA ALA A 39 1.81 -10.06 7.32
C ALA A 39 1.84 -9.53 5.88
N LEU A 40 2.32 -8.29 5.68
CA LEU A 40 2.34 -7.64 4.36
C LEU A 40 3.27 -8.36 3.37
N THR A 41 2.83 -8.42 2.12
CA THR A 41 3.46 -9.19 1.04
C THR A 41 4.04 -8.28 -0.06
N GLU A 42 4.74 -8.88 -1.03
CA GLU A 42 5.27 -8.15 -2.18
C GLU A 42 4.17 -7.53 -3.04
N GLU A 43 2.96 -8.11 -3.04
CA GLU A 43 1.85 -7.53 -3.78
C GLU A 43 1.36 -6.25 -3.09
N ASP A 44 1.30 -6.25 -1.75
CA ASP A 44 1.01 -5.04 -0.96
C ASP A 44 2.04 -3.93 -1.24
N MET A 45 3.31 -4.30 -1.33
CA MET A 45 4.40 -3.39 -1.69
C MET A 45 4.21 -2.79 -3.09
N LYS A 46 3.87 -3.59 -4.10
CA LYS A 46 3.62 -3.09 -5.47
C LYS A 46 2.46 -2.11 -5.52
N MET A 47 1.40 -2.38 -4.76
CA MET A 47 0.25 -1.47 -4.67
C MET A 47 0.65 -0.17 -3.99
N TRP A 48 1.42 -0.24 -2.90
CA TRP A 48 1.95 0.94 -2.24
C TRP A 48 2.81 1.81 -3.15
N LEU A 49 3.70 1.21 -3.94
CA LEU A 49 4.51 1.94 -4.93
C LEU A 49 3.63 2.64 -5.99
N LYS A 50 2.58 1.98 -6.49
CA LYS A 50 1.63 2.61 -7.41
C LYS A 50 0.87 3.77 -6.79
N ILE A 51 0.56 3.71 -5.50
CA ILE A 51 -0.04 4.83 -4.75
C ILE A 51 0.94 6.00 -4.67
N LYS A 52 2.20 5.76 -4.30
CA LYS A 52 3.25 6.80 -4.20
C LYS A 52 3.52 7.49 -5.53
N ASP A 53 3.58 6.71 -6.60
CA ASP A 53 3.80 7.24 -7.95
C ASP A 53 2.51 7.83 -8.58
N GLY A 54 1.38 7.76 -7.86
CA GLY A 54 0.08 8.19 -8.35
C GLY A 54 -0.35 7.45 -9.61
N SER A 55 0.19 6.26 -9.88
CA SER A 55 0.03 5.51 -11.13
C SER A 55 -1.17 4.54 -11.12
N MET A 56 -1.88 4.45 -9.99
CA MET A 56 -3.06 3.60 -9.81
C MET A 56 -4.12 3.73 -10.91
N MET A 57 -4.58 2.57 -11.39
CA MET A 57 -5.70 2.44 -12.32
C MET A 57 -6.83 1.60 -11.70
N LYS A 58 -8.05 1.76 -12.21
CA LYS A 58 -9.22 1.00 -11.74
C LYS A 58 -9.01 -0.52 -11.74
N GLY A 59 -8.40 -1.04 -12.80
CA GLY A 59 -8.09 -2.48 -12.92
C GLY A 59 -7.03 -2.99 -11.94
N ASP A 60 -6.18 -2.11 -11.38
CA ASP A 60 -5.18 -2.51 -10.39
C ASP A 60 -5.86 -2.95 -9.08
N MET A 61 -6.87 -2.19 -8.62
CA MET A 61 -7.63 -2.54 -7.42
C MET A 61 -8.46 -3.80 -7.58
N ASP A 62 -9.06 -4.02 -8.75
CA ASP A 62 -9.80 -5.25 -9.03
C ASP A 62 -8.90 -6.49 -9.00
N LYS A 63 -7.69 -6.38 -9.56
CA LYS A 63 -6.70 -7.47 -9.53
C LYS A 63 -6.18 -7.70 -8.11
N TYR A 64 -5.83 -6.63 -7.40
CA TYR A 64 -5.34 -6.70 -6.03
C TYR A 64 -6.36 -7.35 -5.10
N ARG A 65 -7.64 -6.95 -5.19
CA ARG A 65 -8.73 -7.56 -4.42
C ARG A 65 -8.87 -9.05 -4.67
N LYS A 66 -8.81 -9.50 -5.93
CA LYS A 66 -8.89 -10.93 -6.27
C LYS A 66 -7.75 -11.74 -5.67
N ASN A 67 -6.52 -11.22 -5.77
CA ASN A 67 -5.34 -11.87 -5.17
C ASN A 67 -5.47 -11.92 -3.64
N PHE A 68 -5.92 -10.81 -3.05
CA PHE A 68 -6.15 -10.68 -1.62
C PHE A 68 -7.21 -11.68 -1.10
N GLU A 69 -8.30 -11.88 -1.84
CA GLU A 69 -9.34 -12.88 -1.59
C GLU A 69 -8.78 -14.32 -1.64
N MET A 70 -7.92 -14.63 -2.61
CA MET A 70 -7.32 -15.96 -2.77
C MET A 70 -6.29 -16.31 -1.68
N GLU A 71 -5.62 -15.30 -1.11
CA GLU A 71 -4.58 -15.47 -0.09
C GLU A 71 -5.11 -15.45 1.35
N ASN A 72 -6.43 -15.50 1.56
CA ASN A 72 -7.07 -15.27 2.86
C ASN A 72 -6.62 -13.95 3.52
N GLY A 73 -6.37 -12.91 2.71
CA GLY A 73 -5.85 -11.63 3.18
C GLY A 73 -6.74 -10.94 4.21
N PHE A 74 -8.05 -11.22 4.21
CA PHE A 74 -9.01 -10.62 5.14
C PHE A 74 -8.74 -10.92 6.61
N GLU A 75 -8.04 -12.01 6.91
CA GLU A 75 -7.77 -12.37 8.30
C GLU A 75 -6.69 -11.50 8.93
N ASN A 76 -5.66 -11.09 8.15
CA ASN A 76 -4.44 -10.50 8.71
C ASN A 76 -4.02 -9.17 8.07
N ARG A 77 -4.56 -8.82 6.90
CA ARG A 77 -4.16 -7.65 6.11
C ARG A 77 -5.32 -6.75 5.70
N TYR A 78 -6.53 -7.02 6.19
CA TYR A 78 -7.75 -6.29 5.79
C TYR A 78 -7.63 -4.78 5.98
N ASP A 79 -7.10 -4.43 7.14
CA ASP A 79 -6.77 -3.08 7.55
C ASP A 79 -5.90 -2.34 6.53
N PHE A 80 -4.85 -2.98 6.02
CA PHE A 80 -3.99 -2.41 4.98
C PHE A 80 -4.70 -2.32 3.63
N PHE A 81 -5.49 -3.35 3.27
CA PHE A 81 -6.29 -3.33 2.05
C PHE A 81 -7.25 -2.13 2.00
N MET A 82 -7.94 -1.84 3.12
CA MET A 82 -8.85 -0.69 3.23
C MET A 82 -8.11 0.64 3.06
N PHE A 83 -6.93 0.77 3.66
CA PHE A 83 -6.08 1.94 3.50
C PHE A 83 -5.67 2.15 2.02
N ILE A 84 -5.18 1.11 1.35
CA ILE A 84 -4.82 1.17 -0.08
C ILE A 84 -6.04 1.51 -0.94
N ALA A 85 -7.20 0.91 -0.68
CA ALA A 85 -8.42 1.19 -1.43
C ALA A 85 -8.85 2.66 -1.32
N ASN A 86 -8.76 3.26 -0.12
CA ASN A 86 -9.06 4.66 0.08
C ASN A 86 -8.12 5.57 -0.70
N LYS A 87 -6.80 5.35 -0.59
CA LYS A 87 -5.80 6.14 -1.33
C LYS A 87 -5.93 5.96 -2.84
N ALA A 88 -6.21 4.74 -3.32
CA ALA A 88 -6.45 4.45 -4.72
C ALA A 88 -7.66 5.21 -5.27
N ASN A 89 -8.78 5.22 -4.54
CA ASN A 89 -10.00 5.93 -4.94
C ASN A 89 -9.76 7.43 -5.12
N VAL A 90 -8.96 8.05 -4.25
CA VAL A 90 -8.59 9.47 -4.40
C VAL A 90 -7.81 9.71 -5.69
N ILE A 91 -6.84 8.86 -6.02
CA ILE A 91 -6.02 8.98 -7.24
C ILE A 91 -6.86 8.76 -8.50
N ILE A 92 -7.67 7.69 -8.51
CA ILE A 92 -8.49 7.31 -9.67
C ILE A 92 -9.56 8.38 -9.92
N SER A 93 -10.27 8.82 -8.87
CA SER A 93 -11.35 9.81 -9.02
C SER A 93 -10.82 11.14 -9.54
N ARG A 94 -9.64 11.59 -9.07
CA ARG A 94 -9.00 12.82 -9.59
C ARG A 94 -8.71 12.75 -11.08
N ARG A 95 -8.35 11.57 -11.61
CA ARG A 95 -8.11 11.37 -13.04
C ARG A 95 -9.39 11.35 -13.87
N GLU A 96 -10.47 10.78 -13.35
CA GLU A 96 -11.76 10.74 -14.05
C GLU A 96 -12.44 12.11 -14.12
N THR A 97 -12.09 13.05 -13.23
CA THR A 97 -12.62 14.42 -13.21
C THR A 97 -11.84 15.44 -14.05
N MET A 98 -10.72 15.06 -14.67
CA MET A 98 -9.93 15.90 -15.58
C MET A 98 -10.23 15.57 -17.03
#